data_AF-A0A0B7JCU7-F1
#
_entry.id   AF-A0A0B7JCU7-F1
#
_cell.length_a   1.000
_cell.length_b   1.000
_cell.length_c   1.000
_cell.angle_alpha   90.00
_cell.angle_beta   90.00
_cell.angle_gamma   90.00
#
_symmetry.space_group_name_H-M   'P 1'
#
loop_
_entity.id
_entity.type
_entity.pdbx_description
1 polymer ?
#
loop_
_entity_poly.entity_id
_entity_poly.type
_entity_poly.pdbx_seq_one_letter_code
_entity_poly.pdbx_strand_id
1 'polypeptide(L)'
;MDIPTFILVVLFCCIAVVSYLYLLQVFSAKEQLLQFDESTKTVYFSGQKVISVRDGSGNYRFIKYVFDNVGRPISVAELEKKVFFGQNVNLVKVLSNTHLPKEIITIFFSVSKDSLTFKNKAFLK
;
A
#
# COMPACT_ATOMS: atom_id res chain seq x y z
N MET A 1 18.44 -48.08 0.54
CA MET A 1 17.43 -47.43 1.40
C MET A 1 16.26 -48.37 1.51
N ASP A 2 15.90 -48.72 2.73
CA ASP A 2 14.79 -49.62 3.03
C ASP A 2 13.44 -48.91 2.82
N ILE A 3 12.42 -49.69 2.43
CA ILE A 3 11.06 -49.21 2.17
C ILE A 3 10.50 -48.31 3.29
N PRO A 4 10.63 -48.63 4.59
CA PRO A 4 10.15 -47.74 5.65
C PRO A 4 10.88 -46.40 5.70
N THR A 5 12.20 -46.38 5.50
CA THR A 5 12.98 -45.14 5.43
C THR A 5 12.61 -44.30 4.21
N PHE A 6 12.33 -44.93 3.06
CA PHE A 6 11.82 -44.23 1.87
C PHE A 6 10.48 -43.53 2.16
N ILE A 7 9.53 -44.25 2.78
CA ILE A 7 8.21 -43.70 3.14
C ILE A 7 8.34 -42.51 4.10
N LEU A 8 9.23 -42.62 5.09
CA LEU A 8 9.43 -41.59 6.11
C LEU A 8 10.03 -40.31 5.51
N VAL A 9 10.95 -40.43 4.55
CA VAL A 9 11.51 -39.28 3.81
C VAL A 9 10.43 -38.60 2.97
N VAL A 10 9.58 -39.36 2.27
CA VAL A 10 8.47 -38.79 1.48
C VAL A 10 7.50 -38.03 2.38
N LEU A 11 7.13 -38.60 3.53
CA LEU A 11 6.26 -37.92 4.51
C LEU A 11 6.88 -36.62 5.02
N PHE A 12 8.17 -36.63 5.35
CA PHE A 12 8.88 -35.43 5.78
C PHE A 12 8.88 -34.34 4.70
N CYS A 13 9.14 -34.71 3.43
CA CYS A 13 9.04 -33.80 2.31
C CYS A 13 7.63 -33.22 2.14
N CYS A 14 6.58 -34.04 2.27
CA CYS A 14 5.20 -33.57 2.20
C CYS A 14 4.88 -32.57 3.31
N ILE A 15 5.28 -32.85 4.55
CA ILE A 15 5.08 -31.94 5.70
C ILE A 15 5.81 -30.62 5.48
N ALA A 16 7.05 -30.67 4.98
CA ALA A 16 7.83 -29.47 4.70
C ALA A 16 7.17 -28.59 3.62
N VAL A 17 6.67 -29.19 2.54
CA VAL A 17 5.97 -28.47 1.47
C VAL A 17 4.67 -27.84 1.99
N VAL A 18 3.86 -28.58 2.74
CA VAL A 18 2.60 -28.06 3.31
C VAL A 18 2.88 -26.91 4.28
N SER A 19 3.90 -27.05 5.14
CA SER A 19 4.30 -26.00 6.08
C SER A 19 4.79 -24.75 5.36
N TYR A 20 5.55 -24.91 4.27
CA TYR A 20 6.01 -23.79 3.45
C TYR A 20 4.85 -23.06 2.75
N LEU A 21 3.91 -23.79 2.17
CA LEU A 21 2.70 -23.20 1.56
C LEU A 21 1.85 -22.44 2.59
N TYR A 22 1.70 -22.99 3.79
CA TYR A 22 1.00 -22.32 4.89
C TYR A 22 1.70 -21.02 5.30
N LEU A 23 3.02 -21.03 5.43
CA LEU A 23 3.81 -19.83 5.73
C LEU A 23 3.64 -18.77 4.65
N LEU A 24 3.71 -19.14 3.36
CA LEU A 24 3.48 -18.21 2.25
C LEU A 24 2.11 -17.56 2.33
N GLN A 25 1.05 -18.33 2.62
CA GLN A 25 -0.30 -17.80 2.75
C GLN A 25 -0.41 -16.79 3.90
N VAL A 26 0.22 -17.08 5.04
CA VAL A 26 0.25 -16.15 6.19
C VAL A 26 1.05 -14.88 5.86
N PHE A 27 2.18 -15.00 5.17
CA PHE A 27 2.97 -13.84 4.75
C PHE A 27 2.24 -12.97 3.72
N SER A 28 1.58 -13.57 2.73
CA SER A 28 0.73 -12.82 1.79
C SER A 28 -0.46 -12.17 2.47
N ALA A 29 -1.04 -12.79 3.50
CA ALA A 29 -2.10 -12.15 4.30
C ALA A 29 -1.59 -10.97 5.14
N LYS A 30 -0.30 -10.96 5.50
CA LYS A 30 0.35 -9.85 6.21
C LYS A 30 0.79 -8.70 5.29
N GLU A 31 0.88 -8.91 3.99
CA GLU A 31 1.08 -7.82 3.03
C GLU A 31 -0.20 -6.98 2.94
N GLN A 32 -0.24 -5.89 3.70
CA GLN A 32 -1.34 -4.95 3.60
C GLN A 32 -1.03 -3.90 2.54
N LEU A 33 -1.88 -3.87 1.52
CA LEU A 33 -1.83 -2.90 0.43
C LEU A 33 -2.98 -1.91 0.59
N LEU A 34 -2.68 -0.65 0.32
CA LEU A 34 -3.73 0.31 -0.01
C LEU A 34 -4.10 0.08 -1.48
N GLN A 35 -5.40 0.06 -1.76
CA GLN A 35 -5.92 -0.09 -3.11
C GLN A 35 -6.77 1.13 -3.43
N PHE A 36 -6.62 1.67 -4.63
CA PHE A 36 -7.48 2.73 -5.12
C PHE A 36 -8.27 2.21 -6.30
N ASP A 37 -9.59 2.14 -6.13
CA ASP A 37 -10.52 1.80 -7.20
C ASP A 37 -10.95 3.09 -7.90
N GLU A 38 -10.50 3.27 -9.14
CA GLU A 38 -10.82 4.45 -9.96
C GLU A 38 -12.31 4.48 -10.38
N SER A 39 -12.96 3.32 -10.49
CA SER A 39 -14.38 3.26 -10.88
C SER A 39 -15.29 3.83 -9.79
N THR A 40 -15.03 3.47 -8.54
CA THR A 40 -15.78 3.93 -7.35
C THR A 40 -15.11 5.09 -6.61
N LYS A 41 -13.93 5.53 -7.05
CA LYS A 41 -13.12 6.60 -6.46
C LYS A 41 -12.91 6.37 -4.96
N THR A 42 -12.64 5.12 -4.61
CA THR A 42 -12.60 4.66 -3.22
C THR A 42 -11.25 4.03 -2.91
N VAL A 43 -10.70 4.41 -1.76
CA VAL A 43 -9.49 3.82 -1.21
C VAL A 43 -9.90 2.70 -0.26
N TYR A 44 -9.33 1.52 -0.46
CA TYR A 44 -9.50 0.33 0.36
C TYR A 44 -8.20 -0.04 1.05
N PHE A 45 -8.31 -0.61 2.24
CA PHE A 45 -7.22 -1.18 3.01
C PHE A 45 -7.65 -2.55 3.50
N SER A 46 -6.92 -3.59 3.09
CA SER A 46 -7.27 -4.99 3.40
C SER A 46 -8.73 -5.34 3.04
N GLY A 47 -9.21 -4.85 1.89
CA GLY A 47 -10.58 -5.06 1.41
C GLY A 47 -11.65 -4.21 2.10
N GLN A 48 -11.32 -3.47 3.15
CA GLN A 48 -12.24 -2.56 3.82
C GLN A 48 -12.15 -1.16 3.21
N LYS A 49 -13.31 -0.54 3.00
CA LYS A 49 -13.40 0.84 2.54
C LYS A 49 -12.81 1.78 3.60
N VAL A 50 -11.86 2.62 3.20
CA VAL A 50 -11.22 3.63 4.05
C VAL A 50 -11.87 5.00 3.81
N ILE A 51 -11.80 5.49 2.57
CA ILE A 51 -12.39 6.77 2.16
C ILE A 51 -12.93 6.66 0.74
N SER A 52 -13.94 7.47 0.43
CA SER A 52 -14.29 7.81 -0.95
C SER A 52 -13.91 9.26 -1.21
N VAL A 53 -13.32 9.54 -2.36
CA VAL A 53 -12.98 10.89 -2.79
C VAL A 53 -13.95 11.35 -3.86
N ARG A 54 -14.33 12.63 -3.81
CA ARG A 54 -15.21 13.23 -4.82
C ARG A 54 -14.46 13.32 -6.16
N ASP A 55 -15.13 12.93 -7.24
CA ASP A 55 -14.57 13.05 -8.59
C ASP A 55 -14.19 14.50 -8.92
N GLY A 56 -13.07 14.68 -9.63
CA GLY A 56 -12.49 15.98 -9.96
C GLY A 56 -11.95 16.80 -8.77
N SER A 57 -12.06 16.31 -7.52
CA SER A 57 -11.52 17.02 -6.35
C SER A 57 -9.98 17.02 -6.33
N GLY A 58 -9.39 17.96 -5.59
CA GLY A 58 -7.94 17.98 -5.36
C GLY A 58 -7.45 16.68 -4.68
N ASN A 59 -8.25 16.14 -3.75
CA ASN A 59 -7.96 14.85 -3.11
C ASN A 59 -7.97 13.70 -4.11
N TYR A 60 -8.94 13.66 -5.03
CA TYR A 60 -8.97 12.65 -6.09
C TYR A 60 -7.71 12.71 -6.96
N ARG A 61 -7.35 13.90 -7.46
CA ARG A 61 -6.12 14.08 -8.25
C ARG A 61 -4.88 13.67 -7.48
N PHE A 62 -4.79 14.05 -6.21
CA PHE A 62 -3.67 13.69 -5.34
C PHE A 62 -3.55 12.19 -5.14
N ILE A 63 -4.64 11.53 -4.73
CA ILE A 63 -4.69 10.08 -4.52
C ILE A 63 -4.34 9.35 -5.81
N LYS A 64 -4.96 9.69 -6.94
CA LYS A 64 -4.61 9.09 -8.23
C LYS A 64 -3.11 9.24 -8.53
N TYR A 65 -2.58 10.46 -8.38
CA TYR A 65 -1.19 10.74 -8.69
C TYR A 65 -0.19 9.96 -7.84
N VAL A 66 -0.43 9.81 -6.54
CA VAL A 66 0.47 9.03 -5.66
C VAL A 66 0.40 7.54 -5.96
N PHE A 67 -0.77 7.01 -6.33
CA PHE A 67 -0.93 5.62 -6.75
C PHE A 67 -0.29 5.33 -8.11
N ASP A 68 -0.22 6.31 -9.01
CA ASP A 68 0.50 6.19 -10.28
C ASP A 68 2.03 6.29 -10.11
N ASN A 69 2.51 6.76 -8.95
CA ASN A 69 3.93 7.05 -8.68
C ASN A 69 4.43 6.33 -7.40
N VAL A 70 4.00 5.09 -7.17
CA VAL A 70 4.41 4.27 -6.03
C VAL A 70 5.93 4.15 -5.92
N GLY A 71 6.46 4.31 -4.71
CA GLY A 71 7.88 4.15 -4.38
C GLY A 71 8.77 5.31 -4.82
N ARG A 72 8.25 6.22 -5.65
CA ARG A 72 8.99 7.40 -6.13
C ARG A 72 8.84 8.56 -5.16
N PRO A 73 9.93 9.28 -4.83
CA PRO A 73 9.84 10.58 -4.18
C PRO A 73 9.20 11.62 -5.13
N ILE A 74 8.11 12.22 -4.72
CA ILE A 74 7.40 13.29 -5.43
C ILE A 74 7.71 14.60 -4.70
N SER A 75 8.28 15.59 -5.39
CA SER A 75 8.58 16.87 -4.77
C SER A 75 7.32 17.72 -4.57
N VAL A 76 7.38 18.66 -3.62
CA VAL A 76 6.30 19.65 -3.40
C VAL A 76 6.01 20.40 -4.70
N ALA A 77 7.04 20.94 -5.36
CA ALA A 77 6.88 21.67 -6.62
C ALA A 77 6.24 20.82 -7.74
N GLU A 78 6.49 19.51 -7.77
CA GLU A 78 5.86 18.60 -8.72
C GLU A 78 4.35 18.45 -8.43
N LEU A 79 3.97 18.29 -7.16
CA LEU A 79 2.57 18.25 -6.75
C LEU A 79 1.86 19.56 -7.05
N GLU A 80 2.47 20.70 -6.73
CA GLU A 80 1.93 22.03 -7.03
C GLU A 80 1.62 22.13 -8.52
N LYS A 81 2.58 21.80 -9.38
CA LYS A 81 2.42 21.92 -10.84
C LYS A 81 1.41 20.92 -11.42
N LYS A 82 1.50 19.64 -11.05
CA LYS A 82 0.76 18.55 -11.73
C LYS A 82 -0.58 18.20 -11.09
N VAL A 83 -0.75 18.44 -9.79
CA VAL A 83 -1.92 18.02 -9.02
C VAL A 83 -2.76 19.20 -8.55
N PHE A 84 -2.11 20.28 -8.11
CA PHE A 84 -2.74 21.44 -7.48
C PHE A 84 -2.72 22.71 -8.35
N PHE A 85 -2.39 22.59 -9.63
CA PHE A 85 -2.47 23.66 -10.63
C PHE A 85 -1.74 24.97 -10.24
N GLY A 86 -0.55 24.84 -9.66
CA GLY A 86 0.31 25.94 -9.24
C GLY A 86 -0.02 26.55 -7.87
N GLN A 87 -0.99 25.99 -7.13
CA GLN A 87 -1.24 26.42 -5.76
C GLN A 87 -0.13 25.95 -4.83
N ASN A 88 0.31 26.83 -3.93
CA ASN A 88 1.29 26.45 -2.91
C ASN A 88 0.68 25.41 -1.97
N VAL A 89 1.40 24.29 -1.73
CA VAL A 89 0.89 23.20 -0.90
C VAL A 89 1.82 22.86 0.26
N ASN A 90 1.18 22.59 1.39
CA ASN A 90 1.82 21.97 2.54
C ASN A 90 1.46 20.48 2.59
N LEU A 91 2.45 19.59 2.52
CA LEU A 91 2.25 18.14 2.47
C LEU A 91 1.41 17.61 3.64
N VAL A 92 1.62 18.14 4.85
CA VAL A 92 0.87 17.73 6.05
C VAL A 92 -0.60 18.11 5.92
N LYS A 93 -0.89 19.31 5.41
CA LYS A 93 -2.27 19.75 5.14
C LYS A 93 -2.91 18.93 4.03
N VAL A 94 -2.20 18.66 2.94
CA VAL A 94 -2.69 17.82 1.83
C VAL A 94 -3.10 16.45 2.35
N LEU A 95 -2.23 15.78 3.11
CA LEU A 95 -2.52 14.47 3.70
C LEU A 95 -3.70 14.53 4.66
N SER A 96 -3.76 15.54 5.54
CA SER A 96 -4.89 15.71 6.47
C SER A 96 -6.22 15.93 5.75
N ASN A 97 -6.20 16.69 4.66
CA ASN A 97 -7.38 16.99 3.86
C ASN A 97 -7.91 15.78 3.08
N THR A 98 -7.10 14.73 2.88
CA THR A 98 -7.58 13.49 2.25
C THR A 98 -8.61 12.73 3.09
N HIS A 99 -8.70 13.04 4.39
CA HIS A 99 -9.48 12.28 5.37
C HIS A 99 -9.00 10.83 5.57
N LEU A 100 -7.80 10.48 5.11
CA LEU A 100 -7.19 9.19 5.46
C LEU A 100 -6.94 9.13 6.98
N PRO A 101 -7.22 7.98 7.62
CA PRO A 101 -6.83 7.74 9.01
C PRO A 101 -5.33 7.97 9.23
N LYS A 102 -4.98 8.55 10.39
CA LYS A 102 -3.58 8.87 10.72
C LYS A 102 -2.66 7.64 10.70
N GLU A 103 -3.18 6.49 11.09
CA GLU A 103 -2.49 5.21 11.06
C GLU A 103 -2.07 4.86 9.63
N ILE A 104 -3.01 4.96 8.68
CA ILE A 104 -2.76 4.69 7.26
C ILE A 104 -1.75 5.69 6.69
N ILE A 105 -1.86 6.98 7.04
CA ILE A 105 -0.88 7.98 6.61
C ILE A 105 0.53 7.60 7.09
N THR A 106 0.66 7.25 8.37
CA THR A 106 1.96 6.93 8.98
C THR A 106 2.58 5.66 8.39
N ILE A 107 1.74 4.67 8.06
CA ILE A 107 2.20 3.39 7.50
C ILE A 107 2.66 3.57 6.04
N PHE A 108 1.88 4.28 5.22
CA PHE A 108 2.05 4.26 3.77
C PHE A 108 2.71 5.50 3.17
N PHE A 109 2.76 6.61 3.90
CA PHE A 109 3.32 7.87 3.41
C PHE A 109 4.54 8.28 4.23
N SER A 110 5.62 8.59 3.52
CA SER A 110 6.83 9.17 4.10
C SER A 110 6.95 10.61 3.64
N VAL A 111 6.89 11.54 4.59
CA VAL A 111 7.01 12.98 4.32
C VAL A 111 8.40 13.44 4.73
N SER A 112 9.10 14.04 3.78
CA SER A 112 10.35 14.79 3.99
C SER A 112 10.07 16.29 3.87
N LYS A 113 11.07 17.14 4.11
CA LYS A 113 10.93 18.60 4.04
C LYS A 113 10.26 19.08 2.74
N ASP A 114 10.71 18.55 1.60
CA ASP A 114 10.31 19.00 0.26
C ASP A 114 9.77 17.88 -0.64
N SER A 115 9.49 16.69 -0.08
CA SER A 115 9.00 15.54 -0.86
C SER A 115 8.11 14.59 -0.08
N LEU A 116 7.30 13.85 -0.83
CA LEU A 116 6.39 12.80 -0.37
C LEU A 116 6.73 11.50 -1.09
N THR A 117 6.80 10.39 -0.36
CA THR A 117 6.92 9.04 -0.95
C THR A 117 5.77 8.17 -0.49
N PHE A 118 5.04 7.57 -1.43
CA PHE A 118 4.01 6.59 -1.16
C PHE A 118 4.58 5.18 -1.29
N LYS A 119 4.62 4.43 -0.18
CA LYS A 119 5.33 3.14 -0.12
C LYS A 119 4.49 1.97 -0.63
N ASN A 120 3.16 2.10 -0.70
CA ASN A 120 2.13 1.12 -1.10
C ASN A 120 2.28 -0.35 -0.64
N LYS A 121 3.31 -0.67 0.12
CA LYS A 121 3.62 -1.96 0.70
C LYS A 121 4.07 -1.71 2.11
N ALA A 122 3.33 -2.24 3.06
CA ALA A 122 3.71 -2.25 4.46
C ALA A 122 3.73 -3.69 4.95
N PHE A 123 4.86 -4.09 5.51
CA PHE A 123 4.95 -5.30 6.31
C PHE A 123 4.57 -4.92 7.74
N LEU A 124 3.40 -5.37 8.20
CA LEU A 124 3.09 -5.26 9.63
C LEU A 124 4.12 -6.08 10.41
N LYS A 125 4.75 -5.46 11.42
CA LYS A 125 5.60 -6.15 12.39
C LYS A 125 4.78 -7.13 13.21
#